data_AF-I1XKC7-F1
#
_entry.id   AF-I1XKC7-F1
#
_cell.length_a   1.000
_cell.length_b   1.000
_cell.length_c   1.000
_cell.angle_alpha   90.00
_cell.angle_beta   90.00
_cell.angle_gamma   90.00
#
_symmetry.space_group_name_H-M   'P 1'
#
loop_
_entity.id
_entity.type
_entity.pdbx_description
1 polymer ?
#
loop_
_entity_poly.entity_id
_entity_poly.type
_entity_poly.pdbx_seq_one_letter_code
_entity_poly.pdbx_strand_id
1 'polypeptide(L)'
;MLEEFSVELTAGGGVFAVLVIWLVFRLFFRKSSAQAQIEQVLTPYKLDELKNIILPDGLGGLLEIESVFLLEQGVLILREYPISGHLYGADKIEQWTQIVDGRSYKFTNPLHHLEHSRQTIRSLIPKMPVFCHVVFTAESNFPKGKPASVSVLTSFEQDMQRLFNSPKLPAESREKMWNVIKQNICNDVQSLIRE
;
A
#
# COMPACT_ATOMS: atom_id res chain seq x y z
N MET A 1 -35.18 -11.58 52.65
CA MET A 1 -34.23 -10.45 52.61
C MET A 1 -32.86 -10.83 52.02
N LEU A 2 -32.48 -12.12 51.94
CA LEU A 2 -31.19 -12.56 51.37
C LEU A 2 -31.26 -13.07 49.91
N GLU A 3 -32.45 -13.18 49.30
CA GLU A 3 -32.58 -13.69 47.91
C GLU A 3 -32.58 -12.59 46.83
N GLU A 4 -32.89 -11.34 47.17
CA GLU A 4 -32.88 -10.24 46.19
C GLU A 4 -31.46 -9.78 45.83
N PHE A 5 -30.50 -9.88 46.77
CA PHE A 5 -29.10 -9.48 46.53
C PHE A 5 -28.35 -10.40 45.54
N SER A 6 -28.75 -11.68 45.45
CA SER A 6 -28.11 -12.68 44.59
C SER A 6 -28.39 -12.46 43.11
N VAL A 7 -29.58 -11.93 42.80
CA VAL A 7 -30.04 -11.69 41.42
C VAL A 7 -29.42 -10.40 40.85
N GLU A 8 -29.20 -9.37 41.68
CA GLU A 8 -28.55 -8.13 41.23
C GLU A 8 -27.05 -8.33 40.92
N LEU A 9 -26.36 -9.18 41.70
CA LEU A 9 -24.94 -9.49 41.49
C LEU A 9 -24.66 -10.29 40.20
N THR A 10 -25.59 -11.17 39.82
CA THR A 10 -25.47 -11.97 38.59
C THR A 10 -25.83 -11.16 37.34
N ALA A 11 -26.82 -10.25 37.42
CA ALA A 11 -27.16 -9.35 36.32
C ALA A 11 -26.04 -8.32 36.03
N GLY A 12 -25.43 -7.74 37.07
CA GLY A 12 -24.34 -6.77 36.92
C GLY A 12 -23.05 -7.36 36.32
N GLY A 13 -22.71 -8.60 36.70
CA GLY A 13 -21.53 -9.30 36.18
C GLY A 13 -21.63 -9.63 34.68
N GLY A 14 -22.82 -10.01 34.20
CA GLY A 14 -23.06 -10.31 32.79
C GLY A 14 -22.93 -9.09 31.89
N VAL A 15 -23.50 -7.95 32.29
CA VAL A 15 -23.41 -6.69 31.53
C VAL A 15 -21.97 -6.19 31.50
N PHE A 16 -21.24 -6.27 32.62
CA PHE A 16 -19.83 -5.89 32.67
C PHE A 16 -18.97 -6.77 31.76
N ALA A 17 -19.18 -8.09 31.77
CA ALA A 17 -18.46 -9.01 30.88
C ALA A 17 -18.74 -8.70 29.39
N VAL A 18 -19.99 -8.42 29.02
CA VAL A 18 -20.34 -8.03 27.64
C VAL A 18 -19.72 -6.70 27.26
N LEU A 19 -19.69 -5.71 28.16
CA LEU A 19 -19.03 -4.42 27.92
C LEU A 19 -17.51 -4.57 27.76
N VAL A 20 -16.88 -5.41 28.58
CA VAL A 20 -15.44 -5.71 28.49
C VAL A 20 -15.15 -6.46 27.19
N ILE A 21 -15.92 -7.48 26.83
CA ILE A 21 -15.78 -8.20 25.56
C ILE A 21 -16.00 -7.26 24.39
N TRP A 22 -17.04 -6.41 24.42
CA TRP A 22 -17.29 -5.41 23.40
C TRP A 22 -16.18 -4.38 23.31
N LEU A 23 -15.60 -3.96 24.43
CA LEU A 23 -14.50 -2.99 24.47
C LEU A 23 -13.20 -3.61 23.97
N VAL A 24 -12.89 -4.85 24.34
CA VAL A 24 -11.75 -5.62 23.83
C VAL A 24 -11.93 -5.90 22.34
N PHE A 25 -13.11 -6.34 21.91
CA PHE A 25 -13.45 -6.55 20.51
C PHE A 25 -13.36 -5.22 19.75
N ARG A 26 -13.89 -4.13 20.30
CA ARG A 26 -13.77 -2.80 19.68
C ARG A 26 -12.32 -2.34 19.60
N LEU A 27 -11.47 -2.58 20.59
CA LEU A 27 -10.05 -2.21 20.56
C LEU A 27 -9.25 -3.09 19.59
N PHE A 28 -9.56 -4.39 19.54
CA PHE A 28 -8.86 -5.36 18.69
C PHE A 28 -9.29 -5.23 17.22
N PHE A 29 -10.58 -5.04 16.96
CA PHE A 29 -11.14 -4.89 15.61
C PHE A 29 -11.12 -3.44 15.08
N ARG A 30 -10.65 -2.46 15.87
CA ARG A 30 -10.42 -1.07 15.40
C ARG A 30 -9.09 -0.87 14.67
N LYS A 31 -8.20 -1.86 14.66
CA LYS A 31 -6.99 -1.77 13.84
C LYS A 31 -7.41 -1.97 12.38
N SER A 32 -7.81 -0.87 11.73
CA SER A 32 -8.06 -0.85 10.29
C SER A 32 -6.82 -1.42 9.61
N SER A 33 -7.01 -2.49 8.83
CA SER A 33 -5.94 -3.13 8.07
C SER A 33 -5.16 -2.06 7.31
N ALA A 34 -3.84 -2.20 7.20
CA ALA A 34 -3.01 -1.26 6.46
C ALA A 34 -3.58 -0.98 5.06
N GLN A 35 -4.07 -2.03 4.41
CA GLN A 35 -4.75 -1.98 3.13
C GLN A 35 -6.02 -1.12 3.14
N ALA A 36 -6.81 -1.18 4.22
CA ALA A 36 -8.03 -0.39 4.35
C ALA A 36 -7.72 1.11 4.55
N GLN A 37 -6.62 1.45 5.22
CA GLN A 37 -6.17 2.84 5.35
C GLN A 37 -5.68 3.40 4.02
N ILE A 38 -4.88 2.62 3.29
CA ILE A 38 -4.43 2.97 1.94
C ILE A 38 -5.64 3.17 1.02
N GLU A 39 -6.59 2.23 1.05
CA GLU A 39 -7.80 2.29 0.25
C GLU A 39 -8.62 3.54 0.59
N GLN A 40 -8.85 3.84 1.87
CA GLN A 40 -9.60 5.03 2.28
C GLN A 40 -9.00 6.33 1.75
N VAL A 41 -7.67 6.43 1.67
CA VAL A 41 -6.98 7.60 1.10
C VAL A 41 -7.14 7.66 -0.42
N LEU A 42 -7.15 6.51 -1.10
CA LEU A 42 -7.19 6.44 -2.57
C LEU A 42 -8.60 6.45 -3.15
N THR A 43 -9.61 5.92 -2.45
CA THR A 43 -11.00 5.81 -2.95
C THR A 43 -11.56 7.12 -3.52
N PRO A 44 -11.34 8.32 -2.93
CA PRO A 44 -11.85 9.57 -3.49
C PRO A 44 -11.23 9.99 -4.83
N TYR A 45 -10.04 9.47 -5.15
CA TYR A 45 -9.23 9.87 -6.31
C TYR A 45 -9.09 8.77 -7.37
N LYS A 46 -9.33 7.51 -6.98
CA LYS A 46 -9.17 6.32 -7.81
C LYS A 46 -10.34 6.16 -8.77
N LEU A 47 -10.02 5.99 -10.05
CA LEU A 47 -10.96 5.69 -11.12
C LEU A 47 -11.03 4.19 -11.42
N ASP A 48 -9.90 3.50 -11.34
CA ASP A 48 -9.78 2.06 -11.57
C ASP A 48 -8.53 1.51 -10.87
N GLU A 49 -8.44 0.20 -10.68
CA GLU A 49 -7.28 -0.50 -10.13
C GLU A 49 -6.95 -1.78 -10.86
N LEU A 50 -5.67 -2.13 -10.83
CA LEU A 50 -5.14 -3.42 -11.20
C LEU A 50 -4.24 -3.89 -10.06
N LYS A 51 -4.40 -5.15 -9.64
CA LYS A 51 -3.62 -5.76 -8.57
C LYS A 51 -2.92 -7.02 -9.09
N ASN A 52 -1.70 -7.24 -8.59
CA ASN A 52 -0.87 -8.41 -8.90
C ASN A 52 -0.77 -8.67 -10.41
N ILE A 53 -0.40 -7.64 -11.17
CA ILE A 53 -0.25 -7.76 -12.61
C ILE A 53 1.16 -8.18 -12.98
N ILE A 54 1.27 -8.95 -14.05
CA ILE A 54 2.55 -9.32 -14.66
C ILE A 54 2.62 -8.65 -16.03
N LEU A 55 3.71 -7.93 -16.27
CA LEU A 55 4.01 -7.26 -17.53
C LEU A 55 5.34 -7.76 -18.09
N PRO A 56 5.51 -7.84 -19.42
CA PRO A 56 6.82 -8.04 -20.01
C PRO A 56 7.73 -6.84 -19.69
N ASP A 57 8.96 -7.08 -19.26
CA ASP A 57 9.90 -6.02 -18.88
C ASP A 57 10.54 -5.30 -20.08
N GLY A 58 10.32 -5.82 -21.30
CA GLY A 58 10.90 -5.33 -22.55
C GLY A 58 12.30 -5.86 -22.87
N LEU A 59 12.88 -6.67 -21.99
CA LEU A 59 14.19 -7.32 -22.13
C LEU A 59 14.08 -8.85 -22.23
N GLY A 60 12.85 -9.38 -22.36
CA GLY A 60 12.57 -10.81 -22.43
C GLY A 60 12.26 -11.45 -21.07
N GLY A 61 12.18 -10.65 -20.01
CA GLY A 61 11.73 -11.07 -18.69
C GLY A 61 10.28 -10.65 -18.39
N LEU A 62 9.80 -11.08 -17.23
CA LEU A 62 8.50 -10.72 -16.68
C LEU A 62 8.71 -9.92 -15.39
N LEU A 63 7.88 -8.90 -15.19
CA LEU A 63 7.89 -8.04 -14.02
C LEU A 63 6.53 -8.05 -13.34
N GLU A 64 6.53 -8.39 -12.06
CA GLU A 64 5.36 -8.31 -11.20
C GLU A 64 5.19 -6.89 -10.61
N ILE A 65 3.98 -6.36 -10.70
CA ILE A 65 3.58 -5.09 -10.12
C ILE A 65 2.36 -5.32 -9.21
N GLU A 66 2.54 -5.02 -7.93
CA GLU A 66 1.59 -5.32 -6.87
C GLU A 66 0.29 -4.55 -7.01
N SER A 67 0.36 -3.23 -7.21
CA SER A 67 -0.83 -2.39 -7.36
C SER A 67 -0.57 -1.22 -8.30
N VAL A 68 -1.50 -1.04 -9.23
CA VAL A 68 -1.52 0.06 -10.19
C VAL A 68 -2.90 0.70 -10.15
N PHE A 69 -2.93 2.00 -9.92
CA PHE A 69 -4.15 2.79 -9.81
C PHE A 69 -4.26 3.76 -10.97
N LEU A 70 -5.44 3.82 -11.58
CA LEU A 70 -5.80 4.88 -12.51
C LEU A 70 -6.35 6.07 -11.72
N LEU A 71 -5.74 7.22 -11.89
CA LEU A 71 -6.13 8.49 -11.28
C LEU A 71 -6.45 9.52 -12.37
N GLU A 72 -7.03 10.66 -12.00
CA GLU A 72 -7.28 11.73 -12.97
C GLU A 72 -5.99 12.36 -13.51
N GLN A 73 -4.91 12.33 -12.73
CA GLN A 73 -3.60 12.92 -13.05
C GLN A 73 -2.69 11.97 -13.83
N GLY A 74 -3.01 10.67 -13.87
CA GLY A 74 -2.17 9.64 -14.50
C GLY A 74 -2.28 8.29 -13.81
N VAL A 75 -1.21 7.50 -13.88
CA VAL A 75 -1.14 6.17 -13.25
C VAL A 75 -0.25 6.22 -12.02
N LEU A 76 -0.72 5.68 -10.90
CA LEU A 76 0.06 5.50 -9.68
C LEU A 76 0.43 4.02 -9.53
N ILE A 77 1.72 3.73 -9.46
CA ILE A 77 2.25 2.44 -9.00
C ILE A 77 2.44 2.55 -7.50
N LEU A 78 1.78 1.67 -6.75
CA LEU A 78 1.92 1.58 -5.30
C LEU A 78 2.51 0.23 -4.95
N ARG A 79 3.48 0.24 -4.03
CA ARG A 79 3.98 -0.97 -3.40
C ARG A 79 3.83 -0.87 -1.89
N GLU A 80 3.35 -1.94 -1.28
CA GLU A 80 3.31 -2.08 0.16
C GLU A 80 4.60 -2.74 0.65
N TYR A 81 5.07 -2.33 1.82
CA TYR A 81 6.29 -2.87 2.42
C TYR A 81 6.08 -3.13 3.92
N PRO A 82 5.84 -4.39 4.33
CA PRO A 82 5.42 -4.72 5.70
C PRO A 82 6.60 -4.81 6.67
N ILE A 83 7.42 -3.76 6.76
CA ILE A 83 8.59 -3.68 7.65
C ILE A 83 8.36 -2.66 8.76
N SER A 84 8.66 -3.04 10.01
CA SER A 84 8.53 -2.22 11.22
C SER A 84 9.88 -1.64 11.70
N GLY A 85 9.86 -0.78 12.72
CA GLY A 85 11.06 -0.26 13.37
C GLY A 85 11.61 1.04 12.77
N HIS A 86 12.85 1.37 13.13
CA HIS A 86 13.54 2.56 12.61
C HIS A 86 14.18 2.24 11.27
N LEU A 87 13.79 2.98 10.24
CA LEU A 87 14.25 2.77 8.88
C LEU A 87 15.22 3.86 8.46
N TYR A 88 16.32 3.41 7.86
CA TYR A 88 17.39 4.25 7.35
C TYR A 88 17.59 3.91 5.88
N GLY A 89 17.24 4.86 5.02
CA GLY A 89 17.14 4.68 3.58
C GLY A 89 17.37 5.98 2.84
N ALA A 90 17.81 5.88 1.58
CA ALA A 90 17.95 7.01 0.66
C ALA A 90 17.74 6.54 -0.78
N ASP A 91 17.49 7.46 -1.70
CA ASP A 91 17.20 7.15 -3.11
C ASP A 91 18.32 6.35 -3.80
N LYS A 92 19.57 6.69 -3.53
CA LYS A 92 20.74 6.20 -4.28
C LYS A 92 21.56 5.13 -3.58
N ILE A 93 21.08 4.57 -2.47
CA ILE A 93 21.78 3.50 -1.75
C ILE A 93 21.18 2.14 -2.10
N GLU A 94 22.01 1.12 -2.25
CA GLU A 94 21.59 -0.22 -2.68
C GLU A 94 20.78 -0.96 -1.60
N GLN A 95 21.22 -0.84 -0.35
CA GLN A 95 20.60 -1.50 0.80
C GLN A 95 20.17 -0.48 1.83
N TRP A 96 18.95 -0.64 2.34
CA TRP A 96 18.42 0.08 3.47
C TRP A 96 18.66 -0.70 4.75
N THR A 97 18.57 -0.02 5.87
CA THR A 97 18.76 -0.61 7.20
C THR A 97 17.52 -0.42 8.05
N GLN A 98 17.08 -1.51 8.66
CA GLN A 98 16.04 -1.56 9.67
C GLN A 98 16.68 -1.79 11.04
N ILE A 99 16.29 -1.01 12.04
CA ILE A 99 16.65 -1.24 13.44
C ILE A 99 15.39 -1.60 14.23
N VAL A 100 15.37 -2.81 14.80
CA VAL A 100 14.32 -3.33 15.68
C VAL A 100 14.99 -3.98 16.88
N ASP A 101 14.51 -3.70 18.09
CA ASP A 101 15.03 -4.26 19.34
C ASP A 101 16.56 -4.15 19.50
N GLY A 102 17.11 -3.00 19.08
CA GLY A 102 18.54 -2.71 19.15
C GLY A 102 19.40 -3.49 18.14
N ARG A 103 18.78 -4.27 17.24
CA ARG A 103 19.47 -5.05 16.21
C ARG A 103 19.26 -4.43 14.83
N SER A 104 20.31 -4.50 14.01
CA SER A 104 20.35 -3.92 12.67
C SER A 104 20.22 -5.01 11.61
N TYR A 105 19.27 -4.83 10.68
CA TYR A 105 19.00 -5.73 9.57
C TYR A 105 19.06 -4.95 8.26
N LYS A 106 19.78 -5.49 7.27
CA LYS A 106 19.84 -4.88 5.93
C LYS A 106 18.82 -5.53 5.01
N PHE A 107 18.22 -4.72 4.14
CA PHE A 107 17.31 -5.19 3.10
C PHE A 107 17.51 -4.36 1.83
N THR A 108 17.13 -4.92 0.68
CA THR A 108 17.24 -4.24 -0.61
C THR A 108 16.40 -2.97 -0.62
N ASN A 109 16.93 -1.88 -1.17
CA ASN A 109 16.19 -0.65 -1.33
C ASN A 109 14.91 -0.87 -2.18
N PRO A 110 13.70 -0.65 -1.62
CA PRO A 110 12.45 -0.94 -2.32
C PRO A 110 12.23 -0.05 -3.56
N LEU A 111 12.94 1.07 -3.67
CA LEU A 111 12.82 2.01 -4.79
C LEU A 111 13.42 1.44 -6.09
N HIS A 112 14.32 0.46 -6.04
CA HIS A 112 14.87 -0.14 -7.26
C HIS A 112 13.80 -0.87 -8.08
N HIS A 113 13.00 -1.70 -7.42
CA HIS A 113 11.89 -2.38 -8.10
C HIS A 113 10.84 -1.38 -8.58
N LEU A 114 10.56 -0.37 -7.76
CA LEU A 114 9.60 0.67 -8.08
C LEU A 114 10.00 1.42 -9.37
N GLU A 115 11.28 1.75 -9.52
CA GLU A 115 11.82 2.40 -10.72
C GLU A 115 11.78 1.45 -11.93
N HIS A 116 12.04 0.16 -11.75
CA HIS A 116 11.87 -0.82 -12.82
C HIS A 116 10.41 -0.88 -13.29
N SER A 117 9.45 -1.00 -12.37
CA SER A 117 8.01 -0.97 -12.68
C SER A 117 7.60 0.32 -13.40
N ARG A 118 8.16 1.46 -12.97
CA ARG A 118 7.96 2.74 -13.64
C ARG A 118 8.40 2.69 -15.09
N GLN A 119 9.59 2.17 -15.37
CA GLN A 119 10.15 2.10 -16.72
C GLN A 119 9.33 1.17 -17.62
N THR A 120 8.94 0.00 -17.11
CA THR A 120 8.07 -0.95 -17.82
C THR A 120 6.71 -0.32 -18.16
N ILE A 121 6.06 0.37 -17.22
CA ILE A 121 4.79 1.03 -17.53
C ILE A 121 5.02 2.21 -18.51
N ARG A 122 6.07 3.01 -18.34
CA ARG A 122 6.35 4.14 -19.25
C ARG A 122 6.66 3.71 -20.68
N SER A 123 7.21 2.53 -20.90
CA SER A 123 7.43 2.01 -22.25
C SER A 123 6.10 1.73 -22.97
N LEU A 124 5.07 1.30 -22.23
CA LEU A 124 3.71 1.09 -22.75
C LEU A 124 2.95 2.41 -22.96
N ILE A 125 3.10 3.37 -22.05
CA ILE A 125 2.32 4.62 -22.01
C ILE A 125 3.20 5.88 -21.92
N PRO A 126 4.03 6.18 -22.95
CA PRO A 126 5.09 7.20 -22.86
C PRO A 126 4.61 8.64 -22.65
N LYS A 127 3.34 8.93 -22.98
CA LYS A 127 2.74 10.28 -22.89
C LYS A 127 1.90 10.50 -21.63
N MET A 128 1.73 9.49 -20.78
CA MET A 128 0.99 9.60 -19.52
C MET A 128 1.96 9.80 -18.35
N PRO A 129 1.67 10.70 -17.39
CA PRO A 129 2.35 10.72 -16.12
C PRO A 129 2.20 9.38 -15.40
N VAL A 130 3.34 8.79 -15.05
CA VAL A 130 3.43 7.66 -14.15
C VAL A 130 3.97 8.19 -12.84
N PHE A 131 3.32 7.88 -11.73
CA PHE A 131 3.73 8.18 -10.36
C PHE A 131 4.06 6.87 -9.67
N CYS A 132 4.95 6.93 -8.70
CA CYS A 132 5.42 5.74 -8.02
C CYS A 132 5.58 6.03 -6.54
N HIS A 133 5.10 5.13 -5.69
CA HIS A 133 5.14 5.32 -4.26
C HIS A 133 5.26 4.00 -3.50
N VAL A 134 6.01 4.01 -2.41
CA VAL A 134 6.15 2.88 -1.48
C VAL A 134 5.52 3.26 -0.14
N VAL A 135 4.68 2.39 0.39
CA VAL A 135 4.04 2.58 1.70
C VAL A 135 4.53 1.50 2.65
N PHE A 136 5.19 1.91 3.72
CA PHE A 136 5.54 1.01 4.81
C PHE A 136 4.29 0.79 5.68
N THR A 137 3.81 -0.46 5.67
CA THR A 137 2.50 -0.84 6.22
C THR A 137 2.55 -1.34 7.66
N ALA A 138 3.73 -1.66 8.16
CA ALA A 138 3.95 -1.99 9.57
C ALA A 138 4.41 -0.76 10.37
N GLU A 139 4.46 -0.90 11.69
CA GLU A 139 4.81 0.18 12.62
C GLU A 139 6.28 0.59 12.45
N SER A 140 6.51 1.57 11.59
CA SER A 140 7.84 2.06 11.21
C SER A 140 7.91 3.57 11.26
N ASN A 141 9.14 4.08 11.34
CA ASN A 141 9.42 5.51 11.22
C ASN A 141 10.80 5.74 10.59
N PHE A 142 11.04 6.97 10.16
CA PHE A 142 12.27 7.38 9.48
C PHE A 142 12.97 8.51 10.26
N PRO A 143 13.81 8.20 11.25
CA PRO A 143 14.41 9.21 12.13
C PRO A 143 15.31 10.23 11.41
N LYS A 144 15.83 9.87 10.24
CA LYS A 144 16.70 10.72 9.42
C LYS A 144 15.99 11.27 8.17
N GLY A 145 14.66 11.18 8.14
CA GLY A 145 13.87 11.50 6.96
C GLY A 145 13.78 10.32 5.99
N LYS A 146 12.89 10.48 5.01
CA LYS A 146 12.55 9.49 3.99
C LYS A 146 12.60 10.11 2.59
N PRO A 147 12.85 9.32 1.53
CA PRO A 147 12.66 9.77 0.16
C PRO A 147 11.22 10.28 -0.10
N ALA A 148 11.06 11.12 -1.12
CA ALA A 148 9.77 11.75 -1.42
C ALA A 148 8.69 10.75 -1.87
N SER A 149 9.08 9.64 -2.50
CA SER A 149 8.20 8.57 -2.98
C SER A 149 7.92 7.49 -1.94
N VAL A 150 8.10 7.81 -0.65
CA VAL A 150 8.00 6.85 0.45
C VAL A 150 7.08 7.44 1.51
N SER A 151 6.21 6.62 2.09
CA SER A 151 5.38 6.98 3.24
C SER A 151 5.36 5.86 4.27
N VAL A 152 5.03 6.23 5.50
CA VAL A 152 4.42 5.30 6.47
C VAL A 152 2.90 5.53 6.43
N LEU A 153 2.10 4.59 6.93
CA LEU A 153 0.63 4.71 6.90
C LEU A 153 0.12 6.07 7.42
N THR A 154 0.70 6.56 8.53
CA THR A 154 0.26 7.81 9.17
C THR A 154 0.58 9.07 8.37
N SER A 155 1.58 9.03 7.49
CA SER A 155 1.95 10.18 6.64
C SER A 155 1.44 10.05 5.20
N PHE A 156 0.86 8.90 4.83
CA PHE A 156 0.52 8.57 3.44
C PHE A 156 -0.41 9.59 2.80
N GLU A 157 -1.52 9.94 3.45
CA GLU A 157 -2.47 10.93 2.92
C GLU A 157 -1.81 12.28 2.63
N GLN A 158 -0.97 12.77 3.56
CA GLN A 158 -0.27 14.04 3.42
C GLN A 158 0.75 13.99 2.28
N ASP A 159 1.53 12.91 2.19
CA ASP A 159 2.54 12.72 1.14
C ASP A 159 1.90 12.65 -0.26
N MET A 160 0.68 12.10 -0.36
CA MET A 160 -0.06 11.97 -1.62
C MET A 160 -0.69 13.27 -2.11
N GLN A 161 -0.83 14.29 -1.27
CA GLN A 161 -1.44 15.57 -1.66
C GLN A 161 -0.74 16.22 -2.86
N ARG A 162 0.58 16.09 -2.98
CA ARG A 162 1.31 16.62 -4.14
C ARG A 162 0.83 15.97 -5.44
N LEU A 163 0.56 14.66 -5.42
CA LEU A 163 0.03 13.95 -6.57
C LEU A 163 -1.39 14.40 -6.86
N PHE A 164 -2.27 14.39 -5.85
CA PHE A 164 -3.69 14.72 -6.05
C PHE A 164 -3.91 16.15 -6.57
N ASN A 165 -3.01 17.08 -6.24
CA ASN A 165 -3.04 18.45 -6.73
C ASN A 165 -2.33 18.64 -8.09
N SER A 166 -1.83 17.58 -8.71
CA SER A 166 -1.21 17.66 -10.05
C SER A 166 -2.27 17.88 -11.15
N PRO A 167 -1.89 18.42 -12.32
CA PRO A 167 -2.82 18.64 -13.43
C PRO A 167 -3.53 17.36 -13.87
N LYS A 168 -4.85 17.46 -14.10
CA LYS A 168 -5.66 16.35 -14.60
C LYS A 168 -5.44 16.14 -16.10
N LEU A 169 -5.51 14.88 -16.53
CA LEU A 169 -5.45 14.50 -17.93
C LEU A 169 -6.85 14.43 -18.57
N PRO A 170 -6.97 14.67 -19.89
CA PRO A 170 -8.21 14.41 -20.62
C PRO A 170 -8.66 12.95 -20.49
N ALA A 171 -9.96 12.75 -20.23
CA ALA A 171 -10.53 11.42 -19.99
C ALA A 171 -10.26 10.42 -21.12
N GLU A 172 -10.41 10.84 -22.37
CA GLU A 172 -10.18 9.99 -23.55
C GLU A 172 -8.74 9.49 -23.65
N SER A 173 -7.76 10.38 -23.44
CA SER A 173 -6.34 10.00 -23.48
C SER A 173 -5.99 9.02 -22.37
N ARG A 174 -6.53 9.27 -21.17
CA ARG A 174 -6.35 8.42 -19.99
C ARG A 174 -6.93 7.02 -20.20
N GLU A 175 -8.18 6.92 -20.66
CA GLU A 175 -8.84 5.64 -20.92
C GLU A 175 -8.11 4.83 -21.99
N LYS A 176 -7.70 5.50 -23.08
CA LYS A 176 -6.91 4.85 -24.13
C LYS A 176 -5.62 4.25 -23.59
N MET A 177 -4.87 5.00 -22.79
CA MET A 177 -3.60 4.55 -22.22
C MET A 177 -3.79 3.46 -21.16
N TRP A 178 -4.88 3.55 -20.38
CA TRP A 178 -5.23 2.51 -19.41
C TRP A 178 -5.56 1.17 -20.08
N ASN A 179 -6.29 1.20 -21.19
CA ASN A 179 -6.59 0.00 -21.97
C ASN A 179 -5.32 -0.63 -22.55
N VAL A 180 -4.30 0.16 -22.91
CA VAL A 180 -2.99 -0.38 -23.33
C VAL A 180 -2.35 -1.19 -22.21
N ILE A 181 -2.37 -0.70 -20.96
CA ILE A 181 -1.85 -1.47 -19.82
C ILE A 181 -2.60 -2.79 -19.70
N LYS A 182 -3.94 -2.76 -19.68
CA LYS A 182 -4.77 -3.97 -19.54
C LYS A 182 -4.50 -5.01 -20.63
N GLN A 183 -4.30 -4.59 -21.87
CA GLN A 183 -4.05 -5.48 -23.00
C GLN A 183 -2.66 -6.14 -22.96
N ASN A 184 -1.69 -5.57 -22.24
CA ASN A 184 -0.34 -6.09 -22.12
C ASN A 184 -0.11 -6.93 -20.85
N ILE A 185 -1.15 -7.13 -20.03
CA ILE A 185 -1.06 -8.02 -18.87
C ILE A 185 -0.94 -9.46 -19.37
N CYS A 186 0.07 -10.17 -18.88
CA CYS A 186 0.21 -11.60 -19.11
C CYS A 186 -0.88 -12.33 -18.32
N ASN A 187 -1.84 -12.93 -19.02
CA ASN A 187 -2.95 -13.67 -18.39
C ASN A 187 -2.53 -15.05 -17.83
N ASP A 188 -1.29 -15.47 -18.08
CA ASP A 188 -0.90 -16.87 -17.92
C ASP A 188 0.23 -17.03 -16.89
N VAL A 189 -0.16 -16.98 -15.62
CA VAL A 189 0.70 -17.42 -14.50
C VAL A 189 0.66 -18.95 -14.36
N GLN A 190 -0.39 -19.60 -14.88
CA GLN A 190 -0.63 -21.03 -14.69
C GLN A 190 0.17 -21.93 -15.63
N SER A 191 0.59 -21.47 -16.82
CA SER A 191 1.47 -22.25 -17.71
C SER A 191 2.93 -22.31 -17.24
N LEU A 192 3.39 -21.35 -16.43
CA LEU A 192 4.78 -21.28 -15.95
C LEU A 192 5.08 -22.20 -14.75
N ILE A 193 4.05 -22.79 -14.11
CA ILE A 193 4.21 -23.74 -13.00
C ILE A 193 4.27 -25.19 -13.53
N ARG A 194 4.10 -25.42 -14.83
CA ARG A 194 3.92 -26.75 -15.43
C ARG A 194 5.06 -27.24 -16.31
N GLU A 195 6.24 -26.62 -16.23
CA GLU A 195 7.50 -27.15 -16.79
C GLU A 195 8.50 -27.56 -15.70
#